data_AF-A0A135TA68-F1
#
_entry.id   AF-A0A135TA68-F1
#
_cell.length_a   1.000
_cell.length_b   1.000
_cell.length_c   1.000
_cell.angle_alpha   90.00
_cell.angle_beta   90.00
_cell.angle_gamma   90.00
#
_symmetry.space_group_name_H-M   'P 1'
#
loop_
_entity.id
_entity.type
_entity.pdbx_description
1 polymer ?
#
loop_
_entity_poly.entity_id
_entity_poly.type
_entity_poly.pdbx_seq_one_letter_code
_entity_poly.pdbx_strand_id
1 'polypeptide(L)'
;MPSLLSVLEHNASLSARKAGFVAVFAGATSGIGLATLKVLTVSLVSPRFYVIGRSKANFAPQIAALRRSNPSASIHFIETEIALLRNVSAVCEDIVRREPHVDLLYRLDICFALSHYIRIRLIQGLLSSLLRANEPRIVSVLAGGHEKPLFTEGGDLGLRLRGNYTAPRAVDQVTTIHSLALMFLAKAHPRISFLHVYPGWVSTSFLSNLLGSGGVLGKMVATVVGPLYRMVAMSEDECGQRQAFNATSERYPSRDMILRAKINVNDQALCHGPCSGFYLVLADGSTSSRNEVLETLTCDDGWMQKVMDYTENVIVEAGGR
;
A
#
# COMPACT_ATOMS: atom_id res chain seq x y z
N MET A 1 -3.48 -4.10 -19.96
CA MET A 1 -2.58 -3.25 -19.15
C MET A 1 -2.82 -1.81 -19.57
N PRO A 2 -3.11 -0.88 -18.65
CA PRO A 2 -3.42 0.50 -19.01
C PRO A 2 -2.15 1.21 -19.50
N SER A 3 -2.27 1.94 -20.60
CA SER A 3 -1.20 2.80 -21.10
C SER A 3 -1.05 4.03 -20.18
N LEU A 4 0.08 4.73 -20.27
CA LEU A 4 0.23 5.98 -19.51
C LEU A 4 -0.84 7.01 -19.91
N LEU A 5 -1.21 7.07 -21.20
CA LEU A 5 -2.26 7.96 -21.68
C LEU A 5 -3.61 7.64 -21.01
N SER A 6 -4.01 6.37 -20.97
CA SER A 6 -5.28 5.99 -20.34
C SER A 6 -5.28 6.24 -18.83
N VAL A 7 -4.11 6.11 -18.17
CA VAL A 7 -3.92 6.49 -16.76
C VAL A 7 -4.14 7.99 -16.55
N LEU A 8 -3.58 8.83 -17.41
CA LEU A 8 -3.72 10.29 -17.33
C LEU A 8 -5.16 10.72 -17.61
N GLU A 9 -5.81 10.15 -18.63
CA GLU A 9 -7.22 10.41 -18.96
C GLU A 9 -8.15 10.03 -17.81
N HIS A 10 -7.93 8.87 -17.20
CA HIS A 10 -8.66 8.45 -16.00
C HIS A 10 -8.45 9.43 -14.83
N ASN A 11 -7.20 9.79 -14.53
CA ASN A 11 -6.92 10.72 -13.43
C ASN A 11 -7.51 12.12 -13.69
N ALA A 12 -7.59 12.56 -14.94
CA ALA A 12 -8.23 13.82 -15.32
C ALA A 12 -9.76 13.77 -15.15
N SER A 13 -10.39 12.61 -15.39
CA SER A 13 -11.85 12.45 -15.25
C SER A 13 -12.34 12.43 -13.80
N LEU A 14 -11.44 12.27 -12.82
CA LEU A 14 -11.77 12.27 -11.39
C LEU A 14 -12.41 13.57 -10.91
N SER A 15 -12.29 14.67 -11.66
CA SER A 15 -12.98 15.93 -11.35
C SER A 15 -14.50 15.80 -11.49
N ALA A 16 -15.00 14.82 -12.24
CA ALA A 16 -16.44 14.53 -12.37
C ALA A 16 -16.96 13.63 -11.24
N ARG A 17 -16.07 13.06 -10.41
CA ARG A 17 -16.44 12.20 -9.29
C ARG A 17 -17.11 13.03 -8.19
N LYS A 18 -18.05 12.42 -7.45
CA LYS A 18 -18.71 13.07 -6.31
C LYS A 18 -17.66 13.58 -5.31
N ALA A 19 -17.83 14.83 -4.87
CA ALA A 19 -16.95 15.45 -3.89
C ALA A 19 -16.97 14.71 -2.54
N GLY A 20 -15.92 14.94 -1.75
CA GLY A 20 -15.82 14.43 -0.39
C GLY A 20 -15.03 13.14 -0.23
N PHE A 21 -14.25 12.74 -1.24
CA PHE A 21 -13.36 11.58 -1.18
C PHE A 21 -12.39 11.69 0.02
N VAL A 22 -12.38 10.66 0.87
CA VAL A 22 -11.55 10.60 2.08
C VAL A 22 -10.47 9.55 1.90
N ALA A 23 -9.20 9.96 2.02
CA ALA A 23 -8.08 9.03 1.98
C ALA A 23 -7.12 9.19 3.14
N VAL A 24 -6.65 8.05 3.64
CA VAL A 24 -5.58 7.95 4.62
C VAL A 24 -4.31 7.52 3.89
N PHE A 25 -3.33 8.39 3.85
CA PHE A 25 -2.00 8.15 3.32
C PHE A 25 -1.03 7.98 4.46
N ALA A 26 -0.37 6.84 4.53
CA ALA A 26 0.59 6.62 5.60
C ALA A 26 1.94 6.21 5.04
N GLY A 27 2.95 7.05 5.33
CA GLY A 27 4.27 6.99 4.70
C GLY A 27 4.41 7.78 3.41
N ALA A 28 3.38 8.55 3.01
CA ALA A 28 3.37 9.30 1.75
C ALA A 28 4.01 10.69 1.86
N THR A 29 5.13 10.80 2.58
CA THR A 29 5.80 12.09 2.83
C THR A 29 6.87 12.46 1.80
N SER A 30 7.22 11.51 0.93
CA SER A 30 8.23 11.66 -0.13
C SER A 30 8.03 10.59 -1.20
N GLY A 31 8.75 10.71 -2.33
CA GLY A 31 8.79 9.68 -3.35
C GLY A 31 7.42 9.35 -3.94
N ILE A 32 7.21 8.05 -4.21
CA ILE A 32 5.99 7.49 -4.81
C ILE A 32 4.73 8.01 -4.10
N GLY A 33 4.67 7.89 -2.78
CA GLY A 33 3.47 8.25 -2.03
C GLY A 33 3.14 9.74 -2.10
N LEU A 34 4.15 10.61 -2.06
CA LEU A 34 3.95 12.06 -2.23
C LEU A 34 3.51 12.39 -3.67
N ALA A 35 4.09 11.73 -4.68
CA ALA A 35 3.67 11.91 -6.07
C ALA A 35 2.21 11.49 -6.26
N THR A 36 1.79 10.34 -5.71
CA THR A 36 0.39 9.90 -5.71
C THR A 36 -0.53 10.90 -5.02
N LEU A 37 -0.14 11.39 -3.84
CA LEU A 37 -0.91 12.39 -3.10
C LEU A 37 -1.08 13.69 -3.91
N LYS A 38 -0.04 14.15 -4.61
CA LYS A 38 -0.11 15.33 -5.48
C LYS A 38 -1.10 15.11 -6.62
N VAL A 39 -1.03 13.97 -7.31
CA VAL A 39 -1.96 13.65 -8.40
C VAL A 39 -3.39 13.63 -7.89
N LEU A 40 -3.68 12.91 -6.81
CA LEU A 40 -5.04 12.84 -6.26
C LEU A 40 -5.53 14.20 -5.72
N THR A 41 -4.63 15.06 -5.25
CA THR A 41 -4.97 16.43 -4.83
C THR A 41 -5.44 17.28 -5.99
N VAL A 42 -4.79 17.21 -7.16
CA VAL A 42 -5.21 18.02 -8.32
C VAL A 42 -6.40 17.41 -9.07
N SER A 43 -6.56 16.09 -9.00
CA SER A 43 -7.56 15.36 -9.76
C SER A 43 -8.94 15.31 -9.11
N LEU A 44 -9.04 15.42 -7.78
CA LEU A 44 -10.31 15.27 -7.06
C LEU A 44 -10.93 16.61 -6.64
N VAL A 45 -12.27 16.64 -6.59
CA VAL A 45 -13.01 17.81 -6.11
C VAL A 45 -13.17 17.76 -4.59
N SER A 46 -12.59 18.75 -3.90
CA SER A 46 -12.65 18.91 -2.44
C SER A 46 -12.31 17.64 -1.65
N PRO A 47 -11.15 16.98 -1.93
CA PRO A 47 -10.77 15.77 -1.22
C PRO A 47 -10.33 16.07 0.22
N ARG A 48 -10.38 15.06 1.08
CA ARG A 48 -9.86 15.12 2.45
C ARG A 48 -8.80 14.06 2.64
N PHE A 49 -7.58 14.51 2.90
CA PHE A 49 -6.43 13.63 3.02
C PHE A 49 -5.82 13.70 4.42
N TYR A 50 -5.70 12.52 5.03
CA TYR A 50 -4.97 12.32 6.26
C TYR A 50 -3.59 11.77 5.93
N VAL A 51 -2.54 12.57 6.12
CA VAL A 51 -1.16 12.20 5.84
C VAL A 51 -0.46 11.88 7.16
N ILE A 52 -0.09 10.62 7.35
CA ILE A 52 0.59 10.13 8.55
C ILE A 52 2.09 10.09 8.28
N GLY A 53 2.87 10.81 9.09
CA GLY A 53 4.31 10.91 8.95
C GLY A 53 5.01 11.41 10.22
N ARG A 54 6.34 11.40 10.21
CA ARG A 54 7.17 11.63 11.41
C ARG A 54 7.48 13.09 11.73
N SER A 55 7.38 13.97 10.73
CA SER A 55 7.75 15.37 10.91
C SER A 55 6.82 16.28 10.11
N LYS A 56 5.96 17.01 10.83
CA LYS A 56 5.08 18.00 10.21
C LYS A 56 5.88 19.18 9.68
N ALA A 57 6.93 19.58 10.39
CA ALA A 57 7.82 20.66 9.98
C ALA A 57 8.43 20.38 8.60
N ASN A 58 8.98 19.17 8.39
CA ASN A 58 9.57 18.79 7.10
C ASN A 58 8.51 18.69 5.97
N PHE A 59 7.27 18.37 6.31
CA PHE A 59 6.19 18.25 5.34
C PHE A 59 5.43 19.56 5.07
N ALA A 60 5.60 20.59 5.91
CA ALA A 60 4.89 21.85 5.80
C ALA A 60 4.97 22.53 4.42
N PRO A 61 6.14 22.55 3.72
CA PRO A 61 6.21 23.08 2.36
C PRO A 61 5.32 22.32 1.37
N GLN A 62 5.19 21.00 1.53
CA GLN A 62 4.32 20.18 0.69
C GLN A 62 2.84 20.46 0.99
N ILE A 63 2.46 20.62 2.25
CA ILE A 63 1.08 21.03 2.62
C ILE A 63 0.71 22.36 1.92
N ALA A 64 1.62 23.34 1.94
CA ALA A 64 1.40 24.61 1.28
C ALA A 64 1.30 24.48 -0.25
N ALA A 65 2.10 23.61 -0.87
CA ALA A 65 2.00 23.33 -2.30
C ALA A 65 0.67 22.65 -2.66
N LEU A 66 0.26 21.62 -1.90
CA LEU A 66 -0.98 20.88 -2.11
C LEU A 66 -2.22 21.78 -1.99
N ARG A 67 -2.26 22.66 -0.99
CA ARG A 67 -3.35 23.63 -0.81
C ARG A 67 -3.40 24.68 -1.91
N ARG A 68 -2.25 25.10 -2.45
CA ARG A 68 -2.22 26.00 -3.61
C ARG A 68 -2.74 25.33 -4.87
N SER A 69 -2.41 24.05 -5.08
CA SER A 69 -2.87 23.30 -6.26
C SER A 69 -4.34 22.93 -6.20
N ASN A 70 -4.92 22.80 -5.00
CA ASN A 70 -6.35 22.61 -4.81
C ASN A 70 -6.81 23.31 -3.51
N PRO A 71 -7.34 24.54 -3.60
CA PRO A 71 -7.78 25.30 -2.44
C PRO A 71 -8.94 24.67 -1.66
N SER A 72 -9.71 23.77 -2.29
CA SER A 72 -10.81 23.08 -1.63
C SER A 72 -10.40 21.76 -0.99
N ALA A 73 -9.16 21.30 -1.18
CA ALA A 73 -8.63 20.11 -0.54
C ALA A 73 -8.32 20.36 0.94
N SER A 74 -8.81 19.48 1.82
CA SER A 74 -8.40 19.47 3.23
C SER A 74 -7.24 18.51 3.44
N ILE A 75 -6.07 19.06 3.81
CA ILE A 75 -4.88 18.27 4.11
C ILE A 75 -4.62 18.30 5.62
N HIS A 76 -4.81 17.14 6.26
CA HIS A 76 -4.57 16.90 7.69
C HIS A 76 -3.30 16.08 7.86
N PHE A 77 -2.22 16.72 8.34
CA PHE A 77 -1.00 15.99 8.69
C PHE A 77 -1.07 15.52 10.13
N ILE A 78 -0.94 14.20 10.33
CA ILE A 78 -0.86 13.57 11.65
C ILE A 78 0.60 13.19 11.90
N GLU A 79 1.24 13.96 12.77
CA GLU A 79 2.63 13.76 13.17
C GLU A 79 2.72 12.65 14.21
N THR A 80 3.38 11.55 13.86
CA THR A 80 3.47 10.38 14.73
C THR A 80 4.53 9.39 14.28
N GLU A 81 5.14 8.72 15.26
CA GLU A 81 6.11 7.67 14.99
C GLU A 81 5.38 6.36 14.75
N ILE A 82 5.03 6.15 13.48
CA ILE A 82 4.23 5.01 13.02
C ILE A 82 4.90 3.65 13.21
N ALA A 83 6.21 3.64 13.49
CA ALA A 83 6.93 2.44 13.91
C ALA A 83 6.44 1.90 15.26
N LEU A 84 5.75 2.71 16.06
CA LEU A 84 5.16 2.31 17.32
C LEU A 84 3.67 1.95 17.09
N LEU A 85 3.34 0.66 17.17
CA LEU A 85 1.99 0.16 16.88
C LEU A 85 0.90 0.79 17.76
N ARG A 86 1.19 1.09 19.03
CA ARG A 86 0.25 1.84 19.91
C ARG A 86 -0.17 3.20 19.33
N ASN A 87 0.76 3.88 18.63
CA ASN A 87 0.47 5.18 18.04
C ASN A 87 -0.44 5.01 16.82
N VAL A 88 -0.32 3.88 16.12
CA VAL A 88 -1.18 3.54 14.98
C VAL A 88 -2.63 3.40 15.44
N SER A 89 -2.88 2.73 16.58
CA SER A 89 -4.21 2.61 17.19
C SER A 89 -4.85 3.99 17.44
N ALA A 90 -4.12 4.88 18.13
CA ALA A 90 -4.61 6.23 18.45
C ALA A 90 -4.92 7.07 17.19
N VAL A 91 -4.12 6.90 16.13
CA VAL A 91 -4.36 7.57 14.84
C VAL A 91 -5.61 7.05 14.17
N CYS A 92 -5.82 5.72 14.16
CA CYS A 92 -7.04 5.12 13.63
C CYS A 92 -8.28 5.63 14.37
N GLU A 93 -8.26 5.64 15.70
CA GLU A 93 -9.36 6.13 16.53
C GLU A 93 -9.70 7.59 16.24
N ASP A 94 -8.68 8.45 16.10
CA ASP A 94 -8.88 9.86 15.76
C ASP A 94 -9.54 10.01 14.38
N ILE A 95 -9.08 9.27 13.37
CA ILE A 95 -9.65 9.30 12.02
C ILE A 95 -11.08 8.78 12.01
N VAL A 96 -11.35 7.64 12.65
CA VAL A 96 -12.71 7.04 12.72
C VAL A 96 -13.70 7.97 13.41
N ARG A 97 -13.25 8.72 14.41
CA ARG A 97 -14.08 9.72 15.11
C ARG A 97 -14.39 10.94 14.25
N ARG A 98 -13.43 11.38 13.42
CA ARG A 98 -13.60 12.55 12.52
C ARG A 98 -14.37 12.20 11.26
N GLU A 99 -14.23 10.98 10.79
CA GLU A 99 -14.64 10.59 9.45
C GLU A 99 -15.70 9.48 9.44
N PRO A 100 -16.90 9.76 8.89
CA PRO A 100 -17.95 8.76 8.81
C PRO A 100 -17.57 7.62 7.87
N HIS A 101 -16.69 7.86 6.88
CA HIS A 101 -16.17 6.85 5.97
C HIS A 101 -14.73 7.16 5.55
N VAL A 102 -14.02 6.14 5.07
CA VAL A 102 -12.72 6.26 4.40
C VAL A 102 -12.82 5.51 3.08
N ASP A 103 -12.58 6.18 1.94
CA ASP A 103 -12.63 5.56 0.62
C ASP A 103 -11.34 4.82 0.28
N LEU A 104 -10.20 5.36 0.73
CA LEU A 104 -8.89 4.84 0.39
C LEU A 104 -7.96 4.79 1.61
N LEU A 105 -7.38 3.62 1.86
CA LEU A 105 -6.19 3.48 2.67
C LEU A 105 -4.99 3.21 1.75
N TYR A 106 -4.12 4.20 1.60
CA TYR A 106 -2.90 4.13 0.80
C TYR A 106 -1.67 3.96 1.70
N ARG A 107 -0.92 2.89 1.48
CA ARG A 107 0.19 2.46 2.34
C ARG A 107 1.46 2.28 1.52
N LEU A 108 2.47 3.09 1.82
CA LEU A 108 3.83 2.90 1.32
C LEU A 108 4.72 2.30 2.44
N ASP A 109 5.78 1.60 2.04
CA ASP A 109 6.75 1.09 3.00
C ASP A 109 7.54 2.23 3.66
N ILE A 110 7.66 2.16 4.99
CA ILE A 110 8.37 3.14 5.81
C ILE A 110 9.54 2.46 6.53
N CYS A 111 9.49 1.13 6.73
CA CYS A 111 10.49 0.34 7.45
C CYS A 111 10.17 -1.16 7.30
N PHE A 112 10.97 -1.92 6.53
CA PHE A 112 10.73 -3.33 6.21
C PHE A 112 10.38 -4.24 7.40
N ALA A 113 11.06 -4.09 8.56
CA ALA A 113 10.89 -5.01 9.68
C ALA A 113 9.52 -4.90 10.38
N LEU A 114 8.91 -3.71 10.40
CA LEU A 114 7.61 -3.45 11.04
C LEU A 114 6.49 -3.18 10.02
N SER A 115 6.86 -3.12 8.75
CA SER A 115 6.04 -2.62 7.65
C SER A 115 4.74 -3.41 7.52
N HIS A 116 4.80 -4.73 7.69
CA HIS A 116 3.63 -5.60 7.63
C HIS A 116 2.64 -5.34 8.78
N TYR A 117 3.10 -5.39 10.04
CA TYR A 117 2.22 -5.25 11.20
C TYR A 117 1.52 -3.88 11.24
N ILE A 118 2.23 -2.81 10.87
CA ILE A 118 1.65 -1.47 10.77
C ILE A 118 0.53 -1.43 9.73
N ARG A 119 0.73 -2.07 8.56
CA ARG A 119 -0.29 -2.12 7.51
C ARG A 119 -1.53 -2.85 7.99
N ILE A 120 -1.37 -4.01 8.62
CA ILE A 120 -2.50 -4.80 9.12
C ILE A 120 -3.23 -4.04 10.24
N ARG A 121 -2.51 -3.44 11.19
CA ARG A 121 -3.13 -2.64 12.26
C ARG A 121 -3.95 -1.46 11.73
N LEU A 122 -3.48 -0.78 10.69
CA LEU A 122 -4.23 0.32 10.05
C LEU A 122 -5.49 -0.16 9.34
N ILE A 123 -5.40 -1.29 8.62
CA ILE A 123 -6.57 -1.88 7.96
C ILE A 123 -7.64 -2.20 9.00
N GLN A 124 -7.25 -2.86 10.09
CA GLN A 124 -8.16 -3.24 11.17
C GLN A 124 -8.72 -2.01 11.91
N GLY A 125 -7.87 -1.04 12.24
CA GLY A 125 -8.27 0.16 12.97
C GLY A 125 -9.19 1.08 12.17
N LEU A 126 -9.10 1.08 10.83
CA LEU A 126 -9.95 1.88 9.95
C LEU A 126 -11.13 1.08 9.35
N LEU A 127 -11.26 -0.20 9.70
CA LEU A 127 -12.20 -1.12 9.07
C LEU A 127 -13.65 -0.62 9.11
N SER A 128 -14.08 -0.08 10.25
CA SER A 128 -15.44 0.43 10.44
C SER A 128 -15.77 1.61 9.52
N SER A 129 -14.83 2.55 9.32
CA SER A 129 -14.99 3.67 8.39
C SER A 129 -14.81 3.23 6.93
N LEU A 130 -13.91 2.28 6.63
CA LEU A 130 -13.78 1.71 5.29
C LEU A 130 -15.09 1.07 4.84
N LEU A 131 -15.73 0.24 5.68
CA LEU A 131 -16.98 -0.45 5.33
C LEU A 131 -18.19 0.49 5.12
N ARG A 132 -18.09 1.74 5.55
CA ARG A 132 -19.12 2.78 5.31
C ARG A 132 -18.94 3.52 3.99
N ALA A 133 -17.77 3.42 3.36
CA ALA A 133 -17.58 3.94 2.01
C ALA A 133 -18.35 3.09 0.99
N ASN A 134 -18.63 3.67 -0.17
CA ASN A 134 -19.33 2.96 -1.25
C ASN A 134 -18.43 1.87 -1.87
N GLU A 135 -17.19 2.25 -2.19
CA GLU A 135 -16.21 1.40 -2.87
C GLU A 135 -14.84 1.51 -2.17
N PRO A 136 -14.73 1.08 -0.89
CA PRO A 136 -13.49 1.19 -0.15
C PRO A 136 -12.38 0.38 -0.80
N ARG A 137 -11.18 0.97 -0.84
CA ARG A 137 -9.99 0.33 -1.38
C ARG A 137 -8.80 0.47 -0.44
N ILE A 138 -8.03 -0.61 -0.37
CA ILE A 138 -6.71 -0.63 0.25
C ILE A 138 -5.67 -0.80 -0.84
N VAL A 139 -4.73 0.13 -0.92
CA VAL A 139 -3.56 0.05 -1.80
C VAL A 139 -2.32 -0.06 -0.94
N SER A 140 -1.68 -1.23 -0.97
CA SER A 140 -0.43 -1.48 -0.29
C SER A 140 0.71 -1.63 -1.29
N VAL A 141 1.62 -0.66 -1.29
CA VAL A 141 2.80 -0.66 -2.16
C VAL A 141 3.94 -1.40 -1.45
N LEU A 142 4.39 -2.49 -2.09
CA LEU A 142 5.51 -3.35 -1.67
C LEU A 142 5.97 -4.14 -2.92
N ALA A 143 5.85 -5.46 -2.93
CA ALA A 143 6.40 -6.36 -3.94
C ALA A 143 5.39 -7.44 -4.34
N GLY A 144 4.11 -7.05 -4.44
CA GLY A 144 3.04 -7.97 -4.85
C GLY A 144 3.34 -8.63 -6.19
N GLY A 145 3.15 -9.95 -6.28
CA GLY A 145 3.51 -10.75 -7.44
C GLY A 145 4.95 -11.30 -7.41
N HIS A 146 5.77 -10.89 -6.44
CA HIS A 146 7.14 -11.38 -6.22
C HIS A 146 7.27 -12.22 -4.94
N GLU A 147 6.19 -12.85 -4.50
CA GLU A 147 6.17 -13.74 -3.34
C GLU A 147 7.19 -14.89 -3.49
N LYS A 148 7.80 -15.25 -2.37
CA LYS A 148 8.78 -16.34 -2.24
C LYS A 148 8.36 -17.34 -1.15
N PRO A 149 8.84 -18.59 -1.20
CA PRO A 149 8.57 -19.56 -0.15
C PRO A 149 8.90 -19.01 1.22
N LEU A 150 8.01 -19.26 2.20
CA LEU A 150 8.22 -18.80 3.57
C LEU A 150 9.41 -19.53 4.20
N PHE A 151 10.28 -18.77 4.86
CA PHE A 151 11.26 -19.32 5.77
C PHE A 151 10.60 -19.58 7.12
N THR A 152 10.61 -20.84 7.57
CA THR A 152 9.83 -21.30 8.74
C THR A 152 10.65 -22.11 9.73
N GLU A 153 11.98 -22.11 9.58
CA GLU A 153 12.90 -22.84 10.47
C GLU A 153 12.71 -22.38 11.93
N GLY A 154 12.54 -23.35 12.83
CA GLY A 154 12.26 -23.08 14.24
C GLY A 154 10.90 -22.40 14.51
N GLY A 155 9.98 -22.37 13.53
CA GLY A 155 8.68 -21.71 13.65
C GLY A 155 8.75 -20.17 13.61
N ASP A 156 9.90 -19.62 13.22
CA ASP A 156 10.20 -18.19 13.34
C ASP A 156 9.76 -17.38 12.11
N LEU A 157 8.45 -17.14 12.01
CA LEU A 157 7.87 -16.40 10.89
C LEU A 157 8.36 -14.95 10.80
N GLY A 158 8.75 -14.36 11.92
CA GLY A 158 9.22 -12.98 12.01
C GLY A 158 10.73 -12.80 11.87
N LEU A 159 11.49 -13.88 11.62
CA LEU A 159 12.95 -13.87 11.51
C LEU A 159 13.65 -13.28 12.75
N ARG A 160 13.11 -13.54 13.95
CA ARG A 160 13.61 -13.05 15.24
C ARG A 160 14.75 -13.90 15.82
N LEU A 161 14.85 -15.17 15.44
CA LEU A 161 15.90 -16.06 15.93
C LEU A 161 17.26 -15.70 15.30
N ARG A 162 18.33 -15.93 16.08
CA ARG A 162 19.69 -15.64 15.64
C ARG A 162 20.04 -16.46 14.39
N GLY A 163 20.49 -15.79 13.34
CA GLY A 163 20.84 -16.41 12.05
C GLY A 163 19.69 -16.47 11.04
N ASN A 164 18.45 -16.30 11.48
CA ASN A 164 17.28 -16.30 10.60
C ASN A 164 17.10 -14.97 9.86
N TYR A 165 17.64 -13.87 10.36
CA TYR A 165 17.55 -12.59 9.66
C TYR A 165 18.65 -12.43 8.59
N THR A 166 18.24 -12.19 7.35
CA THR A 166 19.04 -11.51 6.32
C THR A 166 18.16 -10.50 5.60
N ALA A 167 18.74 -9.43 5.03
CA ALA A 167 17.94 -8.41 4.36
C ALA A 167 17.09 -8.96 3.18
N PRO A 168 17.62 -9.78 2.25
CA PRO A 168 16.81 -10.37 1.18
C PRO A 168 15.70 -11.27 1.73
N ARG A 169 16.02 -12.11 2.73
CA ARG A 169 15.02 -12.98 3.35
C ARG A 169 13.93 -12.19 4.04
N ALA A 170 14.24 -11.07 4.68
CA ALA A 170 13.24 -10.21 5.29
C ALA A 170 12.29 -9.58 4.25
N VAL A 171 12.81 -9.19 3.08
CA VAL A 171 11.99 -8.69 1.96
C VAL A 171 11.08 -9.79 1.42
N ASP A 172 11.63 -10.97 1.18
CA ASP A 172 10.90 -12.14 0.69
C ASP A 172 9.79 -12.55 1.68
N GLN A 173 10.16 -12.68 2.95
CA GLN A 173 9.26 -13.05 4.03
C GLN A 173 8.12 -12.04 4.17
N VAL A 174 8.43 -10.74 4.26
CA VAL A 174 7.41 -9.70 4.46
C VAL A 174 6.45 -9.61 3.29
N THR A 175 6.94 -9.83 2.06
CA THR A 175 6.12 -9.83 0.85
C THR A 175 5.08 -10.95 0.89
N THR A 176 5.51 -12.18 1.17
CA THR A 176 4.63 -13.34 1.19
C THR A 176 3.64 -13.30 2.35
N ILE A 177 4.09 -12.99 3.58
CA ILE A 177 3.15 -12.89 4.73
C ILE A 177 2.15 -11.75 4.52
N HIS A 178 2.55 -10.66 3.86
CA HIS A 178 1.64 -9.57 3.55
C HIS A 178 0.57 -9.98 2.54
N SER A 179 0.93 -10.66 1.46
CA SER A 179 -0.05 -11.22 0.51
C SER A 179 -1.03 -12.16 1.20
N LEU A 180 -0.55 -13.10 2.03
CA LEU A 180 -1.42 -14.02 2.76
C LEU A 180 -2.39 -13.31 3.71
N ALA A 181 -1.92 -12.29 4.43
CA ALA A 181 -2.78 -11.48 5.30
C ALA A 181 -3.83 -10.69 4.52
N LEU A 182 -3.46 -10.08 3.38
CA LEU A 182 -4.41 -9.38 2.53
C LEU A 182 -5.44 -10.32 1.89
N MET A 183 -5.04 -11.54 1.50
CA MET A 183 -5.95 -12.58 1.01
C MET A 183 -6.96 -12.99 2.10
N PHE A 184 -6.48 -13.19 3.33
CA PHE A 184 -7.35 -13.46 4.48
C PHE A 184 -8.37 -12.34 4.69
N LEU A 185 -7.91 -11.09 4.71
CA LEU A 185 -8.76 -9.92 4.91
C LEU A 185 -9.74 -9.70 3.76
N ALA A 186 -9.35 -9.97 2.51
CA ALA A 186 -10.24 -9.91 1.35
C ALA A 186 -11.36 -10.94 1.42
N LYS A 187 -11.07 -12.15 1.94
CA LYS A 187 -12.10 -13.16 2.23
C LYS A 187 -13.04 -12.72 3.35
N ALA A 188 -12.51 -12.13 4.42
CA ALA A 188 -13.28 -11.68 5.58
C ALA A 188 -14.11 -10.41 5.31
N HIS A 189 -13.64 -9.53 4.44
CA HIS A 189 -14.24 -8.22 4.16
C HIS A 189 -14.52 -8.04 2.66
N PRO A 190 -15.48 -8.78 2.09
CA PRO A 190 -15.68 -8.86 0.64
C PRO A 190 -16.11 -7.55 -0.02
N ARG A 191 -16.52 -6.55 0.76
CA ARG A 191 -16.88 -5.21 0.25
C ARG A 191 -15.68 -4.32 -0.03
N ILE A 192 -14.50 -4.66 0.48
CA ILE A 192 -13.26 -3.88 0.29
C ILE A 192 -12.44 -4.51 -0.84
N SER A 193 -11.86 -3.67 -1.68
CA SER A 193 -10.90 -4.08 -2.72
C SER A 193 -9.47 -3.99 -2.18
N PHE A 194 -8.68 -5.04 -2.35
CA PHE A 194 -7.33 -5.15 -1.78
C PHE A 194 -6.27 -5.27 -2.88
N LEU A 195 -5.39 -4.28 -2.99
CA LEU A 195 -4.31 -4.26 -3.96
C LEU A 195 -2.95 -4.38 -3.24
N HIS A 196 -2.19 -5.41 -3.60
CA HIS A 196 -0.76 -5.51 -3.30
C HIS A 196 0.02 -5.15 -4.56
N VAL A 197 0.66 -3.98 -4.53
CA VAL A 197 1.22 -3.35 -5.73
C VAL A 197 2.74 -3.41 -5.67
N TYR A 198 3.34 -3.97 -6.72
CA TYR A 198 4.76 -3.79 -7.02
C TYR A 198 4.90 -2.62 -8.02
N PRO A 199 5.49 -1.49 -7.61
CA PRO A 199 5.58 -0.30 -8.47
C PRO A 199 6.70 -0.39 -9.51
N GLY A 200 7.53 -1.45 -9.46
CA GLY A 200 8.74 -1.53 -10.26
C GLY A 200 9.89 -0.71 -9.69
N TRP A 201 10.87 -0.47 -10.55
CA TRP A 201 12.04 0.35 -10.26
C TRP A 201 11.63 1.81 -10.41
N VAL A 202 11.67 2.59 -9.32
CA VAL A 202 11.26 4.00 -9.33
C VAL A 202 12.40 4.88 -8.83
N SER A 203 12.73 5.91 -9.58
CA SER A 203 13.83 6.84 -9.32
C SER A 203 13.58 7.69 -8.07
N THR A 204 13.69 7.05 -6.90
CA THR A 204 13.48 7.62 -5.57
C THR A 204 14.77 7.52 -4.76
N SER A 205 14.83 8.25 -3.64
CA SER A 205 15.95 8.13 -2.68
C SER A 205 16.00 6.80 -1.93
N PHE A 206 15.03 5.89 -2.14
CA PHE A 206 14.94 4.62 -1.44
C PHE A 206 16.14 3.71 -1.73
N LEU A 207 16.46 3.47 -3.01
CA LEU A 207 17.56 2.57 -3.36
C LEU A 207 18.92 3.09 -2.85
N SER A 208 19.16 4.41 -2.96
CA SER A 208 20.38 5.02 -2.42
C SER A 208 20.48 4.91 -0.90
N ASN A 209 19.35 5.04 -0.18
CA ASN A 209 19.32 4.88 1.27
C ASN A 209 19.52 3.41 1.69
N LEU A 210 18.89 2.47 0.96
CA LEU A 210 19.04 1.04 1.19
C LEU A 210 20.48 0.59 0.96
N LEU A 211 21.07 0.93 -0.19
CA LEU A 211 22.47 0.61 -0.49
C LEU A 211 23.44 1.32 0.46
N GLY A 212 23.15 2.59 0.81
CA GLY A 212 23.98 3.36 1.74
C GLY A 212 24.01 2.80 3.17
N SER A 213 23.01 2.00 3.56
CA SER A 213 22.99 1.31 4.86
C SER A 213 24.04 0.20 4.97
N GLY A 214 24.59 -0.28 3.84
CA GLY A 214 25.66 -1.27 3.78
C GLY A 214 27.08 -0.71 4.03
N GLY A 215 27.20 0.50 4.60
CA GLY A 215 28.48 1.14 4.88
C GLY A 215 29.19 1.66 3.63
N VAL A 216 30.52 1.77 3.69
CA VAL A 216 31.34 2.38 2.61
C VAL A 216 31.20 1.63 1.29
N LEU A 217 31.18 0.30 1.33
CA LEU A 217 31.02 -0.55 0.15
C LEU A 217 29.65 -0.31 -0.51
N GLY A 218 28.59 -0.24 0.29
CA GLY A 218 27.24 0.06 -0.19
C GLY A 218 27.10 1.44 -0.83
N LYS A 219 27.79 2.46 -0.29
CA LYS A 219 27.85 3.80 -0.90
C LYS A 219 28.59 3.83 -2.23
N MET A 220 29.68 3.07 -2.37
CA MET A 220 30.38 2.93 -3.66
C MET A 220 29.48 2.26 -4.71
N VAL A 221 28.82 1.16 -4.35
CA VAL A 221 27.87 0.47 -5.24
C VAL A 221 26.73 1.41 -5.66
N ALA A 222 26.17 2.19 -4.73
CA ALA A 222 25.12 3.17 -5.04
C ALA A 222 25.57 4.24 -6.04
N THR A 223 26.84 4.67 -5.97
CA THR A 223 27.41 5.68 -6.87
C THR A 223 27.59 5.14 -8.28
N VAL A 224 28.03 3.88 -8.41
CA VAL A 224 28.26 3.21 -9.71
C VAL A 224 26.95 2.78 -10.37
N VAL A 225 26.03 2.19 -9.60
CA VAL A 225 24.76 1.64 -10.12
C VAL A 225 23.70 2.73 -10.28
N GLY A 226 23.81 3.85 -9.56
CA GLY A 226 22.84 4.95 -9.54
C GLY A 226 22.50 5.52 -10.93
N PRO A 227 23.48 5.84 -11.80
CA PRO A 227 23.21 6.34 -13.15
C PRO A 227 22.44 5.34 -14.02
N LEU A 228 22.85 4.06 -14.01
CA LEU A 228 22.17 3.01 -14.77
C LEU A 228 20.74 2.79 -14.24
N TYR A 229 20.57 2.79 -12.91
CA TYR A 229 19.26 2.72 -12.27
C TYR A 229 18.32 3.84 -12.73
N ARG A 230 18.81 5.08 -12.78
CA ARG A 230 18.00 6.23 -13.23
C ARG A 230 17.58 6.16 -14.70
N MET A 231 18.33 5.46 -15.55
CA MET A 231 17.97 5.28 -16.96
C MET A 231 16.82 4.29 -17.17
N VAL A 232 16.70 3.29 -16.29
CA VAL A 232 15.67 2.24 -16.40
C VAL A 232 14.49 2.44 -15.45
N ALA A 233 14.67 3.24 -14.39
CA ALA A 233 13.65 3.46 -13.38
C ALA A 233 12.59 4.47 -13.86
N MET A 234 11.33 4.15 -13.57
CA MET A 234 10.19 5.03 -13.75
C MET A 234 10.37 6.31 -12.92
N SER A 235 9.88 7.44 -13.44
CA SER A 235 9.86 8.69 -12.67
C SER A 235 8.90 8.62 -11.49
N GLU A 236 9.13 9.41 -10.45
CA GLU A 236 8.20 9.53 -9.32
C GLU A 236 6.82 10.03 -9.79
N ASP A 237 6.79 10.95 -10.76
CA ASP A 237 5.56 11.53 -11.29
C ASP A 237 4.73 10.49 -12.06
N GLU A 238 5.34 9.73 -12.97
CA GLU A 238 4.65 8.64 -13.67
C GLU A 238 4.15 7.58 -12.69
N CYS A 239 4.98 7.20 -11.71
CA CYS A 239 4.57 6.26 -10.67
C CYS A 239 3.38 6.83 -9.87
N GLY A 240 3.42 8.11 -9.51
CA GLY A 240 2.34 8.83 -8.85
C GLY A 240 1.02 8.74 -9.61
N GLN A 241 1.07 8.95 -10.93
CA GLN A 241 -0.08 8.83 -11.84
C GLN A 241 -0.65 7.40 -11.84
N ARG A 242 0.21 6.39 -11.99
CA ARG A 242 -0.19 4.97 -11.99
C ARG A 242 -0.77 4.54 -10.65
N GLN A 243 -0.22 5.02 -9.54
CA GLN A 243 -0.72 4.70 -8.20
C GLN A 243 -2.06 5.41 -7.91
N ALA A 244 -2.26 6.64 -8.40
CA ALA A 244 -3.54 7.33 -8.32
C ALA A 244 -4.63 6.59 -9.13
N PHE A 245 -4.26 6.06 -10.29
CA PHE A 245 -5.11 5.18 -11.09
C PHE A 245 -5.47 3.90 -10.33
N ASN A 246 -4.47 3.20 -9.76
CA ASN A 246 -4.72 2.01 -8.93
C ASN A 246 -5.65 2.31 -7.75
N ALA A 247 -5.52 3.49 -7.15
CA ALA A 247 -6.31 3.92 -6.02
C ALA A 247 -7.78 4.24 -6.35
N THR A 248 -8.10 4.62 -7.59
CA THR A 248 -9.41 5.21 -7.93
C THR A 248 -10.14 4.56 -9.09
N SER A 249 -9.45 3.79 -9.94
CA SER A 249 -10.04 3.14 -11.11
C SER A 249 -11.03 2.05 -10.73
N GLU A 250 -12.16 1.98 -11.44
CA GLU A 250 -13.17 0.93 -11.27
C GLU A 250 -12.68 -0.46 -11.73
N ARG A 251 -11.50 -0.51 -12.36
CA ARG A 251 -10.80 -1.74 -12.79
C ARG A 251 -10.57 -2.77 -11.68
N TYR A 252 -10.59 -2.37 -10.42
CA TYR A 252 -10.33 -3.22 -9.26
C TYR A 252 -11.58 -3.34 -8.35
N PRO A 253 -12.67 -4.00 -8.82
CA PRO A 253 -13.88 -4.19 -8.01
C PRO A 253 -13.62 -5.04 -6.76
N SER A 254 -14.41 -4.83 -5.70
CA SER A 254 -14.34 -5.72 -4.53
C SER A 254 -14.97 -7.09 -4.84
N ARG A 255 -14.71 -8.10 -3.99
CA ARG A 255 -15.31 -9.44 -4.13
C ARG A 255 -16.84 -9.38 -4.24
N ASP A 256 -17.49 -8.58 -3.40
CA ASP A 256 -18.95 -8.41 -3.39
C ASP A 256 -19.45 -7.79 -4.71
N MET A 257 -18.72 -6.82 -5.28
CA MET A 257 -19.07 -6.24 -6.59
C MET A 257 -18.96 -7.27 -7.72
N ILE A 258 -17.89 -8.09 -7.71
CA ILE A 258 -17.70 -9.15 -8.72
C ILE A 258 -18.83 -10.17 -8.64
N LEU A 259 -19.14 -10.66 -7.44
CA LEU A 259 -20.17 -11.68 -7.23
C LEU A 259 -21.58 -11.19 -7.56
N ARG A 260 -21.83 -9.88 -7.43
CA ARG A 260 -23.11 -9.25 -7.80
C ARG A 260 -23.16 -8.74 -9.25
N ALA A 261 -22.12 -9.00 -10.05
CA ALA A 261 -21.95 -8.46 -11.40
C ALA A 261 -22.10 -6.93 -11.48
N LYS A 262 -21.69 -6.21 -10.43
CA LYS A 262 -21.63 -4.75 -10.39
C LYS A 262 -20.28 -4.25 -10.91
N ILE A 263 -19.98 -4.57 -12.17
CA ILE A 263 -18.73 -4.22 -12.84
C ILE A 263 -19.09 -3.43 -14.10
N ASN A 264 -18.67 -2.16 -14.14
CA ASN A 264 -19.05 -1.22 -15.22
C ASN A 264 -17.89 -0.91 -16.17
N VAL A 265 -16.85 -1.76 -16.19
CA VAL A 265 -15.64 -1.55 -16.98
C VAL A 265 -15.34 -2.75 -17.86
N ASN A 266 -14.90 -2.47 -19.09
CA ASN A 266 -14.52 -3.50 -20.06
C ASN A 266 -13.14 -4.11 -19.79
N ASP A 267 -12.29 -3.42 -19.03
CA ASP A 267 -10.89 -3.81 -18.77
C ASP A 267 -10.64 -4.23 -17.32
N GLN A 268 -11.63 -4.88 -16.69
CA GLN A 268 -11.56 -5.40 -15.32
C GLN A 268 -10.24 -6.17 -15.07
N ALA A 269 -9.55 -5.84 -13.98
CA ALA A 269 -8.36 -6.56 -13.56
C ALA A 269 -8.72 -7.98 -13.10
N LEU A 270 -7.80 -8.92 -13.37
CA LEU A 270 -7.93 -10.28 -12.86
C LEU A 270 -7.50 -10.32 -11.40
N CYS A 271 -8.37 -10.89 -10.56
CA CYS A 271 -8.04 -11.19 -9.17
C CYS A 271 -6.99 -12.32 -9.10
N HIS A 272 -6.16 -12.30 -8.05
CA HIS A 272 -5.43 -13.50 -7.65
C HIS A 272 -6.39 -14.43 -6.90
N GLY A 273 -6.64 -15.61 -7.46
CA GLY A 273 -7.75 -16.47 -7.05
C GLY A 273 -9.11 -15.98 -7.60
N PRO A 274 -9.99 -16.89 -8.06
CA PRO A 274 -11.28 -16.50 -8.65
C PRO A 274 -12.14 -15.66 -7.69
N CYS A 275 -12.60 -14.50 -8.19
CA CYS A 275 -13.50 -13.58 -7.48
C CYS A 275 -13.02 -13.20 -6.06
N SER A 276 -11.70 -13.15 -5.82
CA SER A 276 -11.18 -12.91 -4.47
C SER A 276 -11.31 -11.45 -4.02
N GLY A 277 -11.37 -10.49 -4.94
CA GLY A 277 -11.25 -9.06 -4.63
C GLY A 277 -9.85 -8.65 -4.17
N PHE A 278 -8.87 -9.56 -4.31
CA PHE A 278 -7.47 -9.35 -4.02
C PHE A 278 -6.65 -9.34 -5.32
N TYR A 279 -5.77 -8.36 -5.46
CA TYR A 279 -5.05 -8.08 -6.69
C TYR A 279 -3.55 -7.99 -6.44
N LEU A 280 -2.78 -8.78 -7.20
CA LEU A 280 -1.34 -8.63 -7.35
C LEU A 280 -1.09 -7.73 -8.56
N VAL A 281 -0.73 -6.47 -8.34
CA VAL A 281 -0.55 -5.48 -9.42
C VAL A 281 0.94 -5.31 -9.69
N LEU A 282 1.35 -5.55 -10.94
CA LEU A 282 2.75 -5.48 -11.36
C LEU A 282 3.13 -4.07 -11.86
N ALA A 283 4.43 -3.85 -12.04
CA ALA A 283 5.01 -2.54 -12.39
C ALA A 283 4.44 -1.93 -13.67
N ASP A 284 4.07 -2.80 -14.62
CA ASP A 284 3.51 -2.41 -15.91
C ASP A 284 2.00 -2.06 -15.80
N GLY A 285 1.35 -2.39 -14.68
CA GLY A 285 -0.08 -2.22 -14.43
C GLY A 285 -0.93 -3.45 -14.80
N SER A 286 -0.30 -4.55 -15.22
CA SER A 286 -0.96 -5.84 -15.32
C SER A 286 -1.25 -6.44 -13.93
N THR A 287 -2.11 -7.46 -13.89
CA THR A 287 -2.42 -8.18 -12.66
C THR A 287 -2.11 -9.65 -12.81
N SER A 288 -1.45 -10.23 -11.81
CA SER A 288 -1.19 -11.67 -11.80
C SER A 288 -2.37 -12.42 -11.19
N SER A 289 -3.07 -13.22 -12.00
CA SER A 289 -4.14 -14.09 -11.53
C SER A 289 -3.65 -15.36 -10.84
N ARG A 290 -2.39 -15.73 -11.10
CA ARG A 290 -1.73 -16.92 -10.58
C ARG A 290 -0.41 -16.58 -9.91
N ASN A 291 -0.07 -17.35 -8.88
CA ASN A 291 1.20 -17.25 -8.19
C ASN A 291 1.44 -18.59 -7.48
N GLU A 292 2.40 -19.36 -7.99
CA GLU A 292 2.66 -20.73 -7.53
C GLU A 292 2.94 -20.80 -6.02
N VAL A 293 3.72 -19.87 -5.48
CA VAL A 293 4.03 -19.81 -4.05
C VAL A 293 2.76 -19.63 -3.22
N LEU A 294 1.92 -18.66 -3.59
CA LEU A 294 0.66 -18.41 -2.88
C LEU A 294 -0.32 -19.57 -3.07
N GLU A 295 -0.41 -20.14 -4.26
CA GLU A 295 -1.26 -21.30 -4.55
C GLU A 295 -0.86 -22.48 -3.66
N THR A 296 0.42 -22.86 -3.61
CA THR A 296 0.93 -23.90 -2.70
C THR A 296 0.56 -23.59 -1.24
N LEU A 297 0.84 -22.37 -0.77
CA LEU A 297 0.56 -21.98 0.62
C LEU A 297 -0.94 -21.95 0.93
N THR A 298 -1.81 -21.71 -0.05
CA THR A 298 -3.27 -21.75 0.16
C THR A 298 -3.88 -23.13 0.01
N CYS A 299 -3.27 -24.03 -0.76
CA CYS A 299 -3.65 -25.44 -0.84
C CYS A 299 -3.28 -26.19 0.45
N ASP A 300 -2.16 -25.81 1.06
CA ASP A 300 -1.77 -26.27 2.39
C ASP A 300 -2.67 -25.59 3.42
N ASP A 301 -3.77 -26.25 3.80
CA ASP A 301 -4.81 -25.72 4.67
C ASP A 301 -4.23 -25.00 5.91
N GLY A 302 -4.39 -23.68 5.95
CA GLY A 302 -4.21 -22.88 7.16
C GLY A 302 -3.15 -21.78 7.15
N TRP A 303 -2.32 -21.62 6.11
CA TRP A 303 -1.28 -20.57 6.14
C TRP A 303 -1.84 -19.15 6.25
N MET A 304 -2.93 -18.83 5.56
CA MET A 304 -3.58 -17.52 5.71
C MET A 304 -3.98 -17.24 7.18
N GLN A 305 -4.58 -18.24 7.85
CA GLN A 305 -4.97 -18.12 9.25
C GLN A 305 -3.74 -18.04 10.16
N LYS A 306 -2.75 -18.92 9.97
CA LYS A 306 -1.51 -18.97 10.76
C LYS A 306 -0.73 -17.65 10.69
N VAL A 307 -0.63 -17.05 9.50
CA VAL A 307 -0.01 -15.73 9.33
C VAL A 307 -0.80 -14.66 10.07
N MET A 308 -2.13 -14.68 9.99
CA MET A 308 -2.96 -13.71 10.70
C MET A 308 -2.85 -13.86 12.22
N ASP A 309 -2.93 -15.07 12.75
CA ASP A 309 -2.79 -15.34 14.20
C ASP A 309 -1.42 -14.87 14.70
N TYR A 310 -0.36 -15.18 13.96
CA TYR A 310 0.98 -14.69 14.28
C TYR A 310 1.03 -13.16 14.26
N THR A 311 0.48 -12.54 13.23
CA THR A 311 0.46 -11.08 13.06
C THR A 311 -0.26 -10.39 14.21
N GLU A 312 -1.42 -10.92 14.61
CA GLU A 312 -2.20 -10.41 15.74
C GLU A 312 -1.44 -10.53 17.06
N ASN A 313 -0.81 -11.68 17.30
CA ASN A 313 0.01 -11.87 18.50
C ASN A 313 1.13 -10.83 18.58
N VAL A 314 1.83 -10.58 17.46
CA VAL A 314 2.87 -9.54 17.41
C VAL A 314 2.30 -8.13 17.64
N ILE A 315 1.13 -7.82 17.09
CA ILE A 315 0.48 -6.52 17.28
C ILE A 315 0.11 -6.31 18.75
N VAL A 316 -0.46 -7.33 19.39
CA VAL A 316 -0.84 -7.31 20.81
C VAL A 316 0.38 -7.18 21.71
N GLU A 317 1.44 -7.96 21.47
CA GLU A 317 2.73 -7.88 22.19
C GLU A 317 3.33 -6.47 22.14
N ALA A 318 3.22 -5.79 20.98
CA ALA A 318 3.73 -4.44 20.77
C ALA A 318 2.83 -3.32 21.33
N GLY A 319 1.76 -3.67 22.04
CA GLY A 319 0.81 -2.71 22.63
C GLY A 319 -0.15 -2.08 21.63
N GLY A 320 -0.33 -2.70 20.46
CA GLY A 320 -1.25 -2.25 19.40
C GLY A 320 -2.70 -2.67 19.62
N ARG A 321 -3.21 -2.62 20.86
CA ARG A 321 -4.63 -2.90 21.15
C ARG A 321 -5.56 -1.94 20.41
#